data_AF-A0A954BEH7-F1
#
_entry.id   AF-A0A954BEH7-F1
#
_cell.length_a   1.000
_cell.length_b   1.000
_cell.length_c   1.000
_cell.angle_alpha   90.00
_cell.angle_beta   90.00
_cell.angle_gamma   90.00
#
_symmetry.space_group_name_H-M   'P 1'
#
loop_
_entity.id
_entity.type
_entity.pdbx_description
1 polymer ?
#
loop_
_entity_poly.entity_id
_entity_poly.type
_entity_poly.pdbx_seq_one_letter_code
_entity_poly.pdbx_strand_id
1 'polypeptide(L)'
;MSDTANVTPISRKTAGGAESAPPAKQAAETGTLDGKRRSAHAKAHATAPAMPWERDSYASTAVAEILDRSIHAAAARMTGGLSPSSLADSYFDWLSHLMFSPGKQAQLVEKARKKQLRYMNFAQKCALKGEEGSPCIEPLPQDKRFSNPAWSTYPFNMLSQGFLLTQQWWHAATTGVKGVTPQHERAVEFAARQMLDVFSPSNYILTNPEILNATLQQGGANLVRGFQNFAEDMERSASGRPPVGAEAFTPG
;
A
#
# COMPACT_ATOMS: atom_id res chain seq x y z
N MET A 1 -44.77 -6.02 -46.00
CA MET A 1 -44.56 -6.71 -47.30
C MET A 1 -43.12 -7.18 -47.32
N SER A 2 -42.94 -8.49 -47.37
CA SER A 2 -41.74 -9.28 -47.74
C SER A 2 -40.51 -9.18 -46.79
N ASP A 3 -40.22 -10.21 -46.00
CA ASP A 3 -39.33 -11.37 -46.31
C ASP A 3 -37.88 -10.91 -46.63
N THR A 4 -36.80 -11.41 -46.02
CA THR A 4 -36.46 -12.81 -45.75
C THR A 4 -35.24 -12.89 -44.81
N ALA A 5 -35.11 -14.02 -44.13
CA ALA A 5 -34.09 -14.42 -43.16
C ALA A 5 -32.64 -14.48 -43.67
N ASN A 6 -31.64 -14.40 -42.75
CA ASN A 6 -30.81 -15.58 -42.46
C ASN A 6 -30.02 -15.44 -41.14
N VAL A 7 -30.32 -16.32 -40.19
CA VAL A 7 -29.46 -16.72 -39.07
C VAL A 7 -29.11 -18.18 -39.35
N THR A 8 -27.82 -18.54 -39.40
CA THR A 8 -27.40 -19.94 -39.21
C THR A 8 -26.03 -19.98 -38.52
N PRO A 9 -25.88 -20.78 -37.45
CA PRO A 9 -24.67 -20.93 -36.63
C PRO A 9 -23.81 -22.12 -37.10
N ILE A 10 -22.58 -22.23 -36.59
CA ILE A 10 -21.80 -23.48 -36.66
C ILE A 10 -21.66 -24.07 -35.27
N SER A 11 -21.95 -25.37 -35.22
CA SER A 11 -22.26 -26.22 -34.08
C SER A 11 -21.04 -26.92 -33.48
N ARG A 12 -21.22 -27.38 -32.23
CA ARG A 12 -20.35 -28.27 -31.44
C ARG A 12 -20.29 -29.70 -32.01
N LYS A 13 -19.18 -30.40 -31.72
CA LYS A 13 -19.08 -31.84 -31.38
C LYS A 13 -17.69 -32.08 -30.74
N THR A 14 -17.51 -32.20 -29.42
CA THR A 14 -17.66 -33.34 -28.46
C THR A 14 -16.78 -34.58 -28.69
N ALA A 15 -16.31 -35.12 -27.54
CA ALA A 15 -15.69 -36.43 -27.22
C ALA A 15 -14.16 -36.44 -27.34
N GLY A 16 -13.39 -36.56 -26.25
CA GLY A 16 -13.26 -37.70 -25.32
C GLY A 16 -11.78 -38.09 -25.37
N GLY A 17 -10.97 -38.02 -24.32
CA GLY A 17 -11.01 -38.80 -23.08
C GLY A 17 -9.87 -39.82 -23.13
N ALA A 18 -8.82 -39.65 -22.31
CA ALA A 18 -7.98 -40.72 -21.76
C ALA A 18 -6.78 -40.13 -20.99
N GLU A 19 -6.88 -40.30 -19.68
CA GLU A 19 -5.85 -40.19 -18.66
C GLU A 19 -4.93 -41.43 -18.73
N SER A 20 -3.60 -41.26 -18.61
CA SER A 20 -2.71 -42.35 -18.18
C SER A 20 -1.41 -41.82 -17.58
N ALA A 21 -1.20 -42.18 -16.31
CA ALA A 21 -0.06 -41.92 -15.43
C ALA A 21 1.24 -42.65 -15.85
N PRO A 22 2.40 -42.40 -15.20
CA PRO A 22 3.73 -42.77 -15.69
C PRO A 22 4.17 -44.17 -15.23
N PRO A 23 5.13 -44.84 -15.91
CA PRO A 23 5.63 -46.12 -15.45
C PRO A 23 6.81 -45.98 -14.47
N ALA A 24 6.81 -46.89 -13.49
CA ALA A 24 7.83 -47.08 -12.48
C ALA A 24 8.94 -48.05 -12.93
N LYS A 25 10.13 -47.83 -12.36
CA LYS A 25 11.21 -48.76 -11.95
C LYS A 25 11.37 -50.09 -12.70
N GLN A 26 12.57 -50.31 -13.25
CA GLN A 26 13.22 -51.61 -13.30
C GLN A 26 14.60 -51.54 -12.66
N ALA A 27 14.82 -52.42 -11.69
CA ALA A 27 16.12 -52.81 -11.17
C ALA A 27 16.59 -54.05 -11.94
N ALA A 28 17.88 -54.11 -12.26
CA ALA A 28 18.57 -55.35 -12.58
C ALA A 28 20.03 -55.22 -12.12
N GLU A 29 20.38 -56.05 -11.16
CA GLU A 29 21.74 -56.30 -10.67
C GLU A 29 22.56 -57.09 -11.70
N THR A 30 23.88 -56.94 -11.63
CA THR A 30 24.93 -58.00 -11.56
C THR A 30 26.16 -57.63 -12.36
N GLY A 31 27.33 -57.68 -11.70
CA GLY A 31 28.62 -57.45 -12.37
C GLY A 31 29.76 -57.16 -11.41
N THR A 32 29.99 -58.03 -10.43
CA THR A 32 31.21 -58.05 -9.61
C THR A 32 32.40 -58.43 -10.48
N LEU A 33 33.40 -57.56 -10.63
CA LEU A 33 34.79 -57.96 -10.85
C LEU A 33 35.73 -57.09 -10.00
N ASP A 34 36.35 -57.80 -9.07
CA ASP A 34 37.45 -57.43 -8.19
C ASP A 34 38.71 -57.02 -9.01
N GLY A 35 39.52 -56.09 -8.49
CA GLY A 35 40.67 -55.61 -9.25
C GLY A 35 41.38 -54.33 -8.77
N LYS A 36 41.65 -54.21 -7.48
CA LYS A 36 42.95 -53.72 -6.94
C LYS A 36 43.74 -52.70 -7.80
N ARG A 37 43.43 -51.40 -7.70
CA ARG A 37 44.42 -50.31 -7.83
C ARG A 37 44.20 -49.26 -6.75
N ARG A 38 44.95 -49.40 -5.66
CA ARG A 38 45.16 -48.35 -4.66
C ARG A 38 46.30 -47.43 -5.10
N SER A 39 46.12 -46.15 -4.77
CA SER A 39 47.13 -45.08 -4.64
C SER A 39 47.62 -44.48 -5.97
N ALA A 40 47.80 -43.17 -6.12
CA ALA A 40 47.66 -42.04 -5.22
C ALA A 40 47.70 -40.77 -6.08
N HIS A 41 46.78 -39.82 -5.87
CA HIS A 41 46.99 -38.37 -6.03
C HIS A 41 45.65 -37.64 -5.89
N ALA A 42 45.16 -37.57 -4.66
CA ALA A 42 44.33 -36.46 -4.23
C ALA A 42 45.09 -35.80 -3.09
N LYS A 43 45.88 -34.78 -3.39
CA LYS A 43 46.33 -33.83 -2.36
C LYS A 43 45.07 -33.14 -1.87
N ALA A 44 44.46 -33.70 -0.84
CA ALA A 44 43.56 -32.95 0.01
C ALA A 44 44.39 -31.78 0.57
N HIS A 45 44.13 -30.57 0.10
CA HIS A 45 44.37 -29.41 0.93
C HIS A 45 43.46 -29.60 2.14
N ALA A 46 44.00 -30.21 3.19
CA ALA A 46 43.37 -30.23 4.49
C ALA A 46 43.27 -28.77 4.92
N THR A 47 42.10 -28.17 4.75
CA THR A 47 41.76 -26.93 5.44
C THR A 47 42.00 -27.21 6.91
N ALA A 48 42.98 -26.53 7.51
CA ALA A 48 43.27 -26.68 8.93
C ALA A 48 41.95 -26.55 9.71
N PRO A 49 41.71 -27.38 10.75
CA PRO A 49 40.52 -27.24 11.56
C PRO A 49 40.46 -25.81 12.09
N ALA A 50 39.37 -25.09 11.78
CA ALA A 50 39.17 -23.72 12.23
C ALA A 50 39.43 -23.64 13.73
N MET A 51 40.36 -22.76 14.12
CA MET A 51 40.84 -22.67 15.49
C MET A 51 39.67 -22.29 16.41
N PRO A 52 39.65 -22.71 17.69
CA PRO A 52 38.52 -22.45 18.60
C PRO A 52 38.14 -20.97 18.76
N TRP A 53 39.08 -20.06 18.51
CA TRP A 53 38.88 -18.61 18.55
C TRP A 53 38.45 -18.00 17.20
N GLU A 54 38.43 -18.78 16.11
CA GLU A 54 37.86 -18.39 14.81
C GLU A 54 36.36 -18.62 14.76
N ARG A 55 35.79 -19.34 15.74
CA ARG A 55 34.34 -19.47 15.89
C ARG A 55 33.83 -18.32 16.76
N ASP A 56 33.00 -17.46 16.19
CA ASP A 56 32.28 -16.46 16.97
C ASP A 56 31.55 -17.16 18.14
N SER A 57 31.70 -16.61 19.35
CA SER A 57 31.09 -17.21 20.54
C SER A 57 29.59 -17.34 20.30
N TYR A 58 29.04 -18.54 20.51
CA TYR A 58 27.61 -18.80 20.39
C TYR A 58 26.78 -17.82 21.23
N ALA A 59 27.29 -17.45 22.40
CA ALA A 59 26.66 -16.46 23.26
C ALA A 59 26.66 -15.05 22.62
N SER A 60 27.73 -14.65 21.94
CA SER A 60 27.77 -13.33 21.28
C SER A 60 26.88 -13.27 20.05
N THR A 61 26.82 -14.33 19.24
CA THR A 61 25.89 -14.40 18.10
C THR A 61 24.44 -14.46 18.54
N ALA A 62 24.12 -15.25 19.57
CA ALA A 62 22.76 -15.29 20.13
C ALA A 62 22.33 -13.92 20.70
N VAL A 63 23.21 -13.23 21.43
CA VAL A 63 22.92 -11.89 21.96
C VAL A 63 22.73 -10.88 20.83
N ALA A 64 23.57 -10.93 19.78
CA ALA A 64 23.42 -10.08 18.61
C ALA A 64 22.10 -10.31 17.87
N GLU A 65 21.73 -11.57 17.61
CA GLU A 65 20.46 -11.91 16.95
C GLU A 65 19.23 -11.49 17.79
N ILE A 66 19.29 -11.65 19.11
CA ILE A 66 18.22 -11.22 20.01
C ILE A 66 18.09 -9.69 19.98
N LEU A 67 19.22 -8.97 20.00
CA LEU A 67 19.23 -7.51 19.92
C LEU A 67 18.65 -7.04 18.59
N ASP A 68 19.13 -7.57 17.47
CA ASP A 68 18.64 -7.23 16.13
C ASP A 68 17.15 -7.54 15.99
N ARG A 69 16.71 -8.72 16.41
CA ARG A 69 15.29 -9.10 16.37
C ARG A 69 14.44 -8.17 17.25
N SER A 70 14.95 -7.75 18.41
CA SER A 70 14.24 -6.84 19.31
C SER A 70 14.09 -5.43 18.73
N ILE A 71 15.12 -4.93 18.04
CA ILE A 71 15.10 -3.63 17.33
C ILE A 71 14.14 -3.71 16.15
N HIS A 72 14.20 -4.76 15.35
CA HIS A 72 13.27 -4.96 14.23
C HIS A 72 11.82 -5.15 14.72
N ALA A 73 11.60 -5.87 15.82
CA ALA A 73 10.28 -6.02 16.42
C ALA A 73 9.78 -4.71 17.05
N ALA A 74 10.65 -3.90 17.66
CA ALA A 74 10.30 -2.57 18.15
C ALA A 74 9.95 -1.63 17.00
N ALA A 75 10.75 -1.62 15.93
CA ALA A 75 10.48 -0.87 14.72
C ALA A 75 9.17 -1.31 14.07
N ALA A 76 8.94 -2.61 13.92
CA ALA A 76 7.69 -3.15 13.39
C ALA A 76 6.48 -2.78 14.27
N ARG A 77 6.61 -2.79 15.60
CA ARG A 77 5.52 -2.32 16.48
C ARG A 77 5.25 -0.84 16.34
N MET A 78 6.30 -0.02 16.21
CA MET A 78 6.16 1.43 16.01
C MET A 78 5.51 1.79 14.67
N THR A 79 5.69 0.97 13.64
CA THR A 79 5.17 1.20 12.29
C THR A 79 3.95 0.35 11.94
N GLY A 80 3.40 -0.42 12.89
CA GLY A 80 2.27 -1.30 12.63
C GLY A 80 2.57 -2.49 11.69
N GLY A 81 3.83 -2.94 11.64
CA GLY A 81 4.27 -4.12 10.90
C GLY A 81 5.14 -3.83 9.67
N LEU A 82 5.42 -2.56 9.36
CA LEU A 82 6.21 -2.15 8.20
C LEU A 82 7.66 -1.86 8.58
N SER A 83 8.66 -2.59 8.06
CA SER A 83 10.05 -2.21 8.33
C SER A 83 10.37 -0.83 7.72
N PRO A 84 10.87 0.15 8.51
CA PRO A 84 11.27 1.45 7.98
C PRO A 84 12.27 1.35 6.82
N SER A 85 13.21 0.39 6.90
CA SER A 85 14.17 0.13 5.82
C SER A 85 13.48 -0.36 4.56
N SER A 86 12.52 -1.28 4.67
CA SER A 86 11.80 -1.80 3.50
C SER A 86 10.96 -0.72 2.82
N LEU A 87 10.39 0.22 3.58
CA LEU A 87 9.70 1.37 3.01
C LEU A 87 10.69 2.32 2.32
N ALA A 88 11.86 2.56 2.91
CA ALA A 88 12.91 3.35 2.29
C ALA A 88 13.39 2.69 0.99
N ASP A 89 13.64 1.38 0.98
CA ASP A 89 14.03 0.62 -0.22
C ASP A 89 12.96 0.72 -1.31
N SER A 90 11.68 0.55 -0.94
CA SER A 90 10.55 0.71 -1.87
C SER A 90 10.49 2.12 -2.46
N TYR A 91 10.74 3.13 -1.62
CA TYR A 91 10.80 4.53 -2.03
C TYR A 91 11.98 4.81 -2.98
N PHE A 92 13.18 4.30 -2.66
CA PHE A 92 14.37 4.48 -3.51
C PHE A 92 14.21 3.79 -4.87
N ASP A 93 13.64 2.59 -4.89
CA ASP A 93 13.33 1.84 -6.12
C ASP A 93 12.34 2.62 -7.01
N TRP A 94 11.22 3.06 -6.42
CA TRP A 94 10.24 3.90 -7.11
C TRP A 94 10.85 5.21 -7.62
N LEU A 95 11.59 5.92 -6.78
CA LEU A 95 12.17 7.22 -7.12
C LEU A 95 13.18 7.08 -8.26
N SER A 96 14.07 6.10 -8.19
CA SER A 96 15.08 5.86 -9.23
C SER A 96 14.42 5.55 -10.56
N HIS A 97 13.46 4.62 -10.59
CA HIS A 97 12.74 4.29 -11.81
C HIS A 97 11.93 5.46 -12.36
N LEU A 98 11.31 6.28 -11.50
CA LEU A 98 10.59 7.47 -11.92
C LEU A 98 11.53 8.54 -12.49
N MET A 99 12.68 8.78 -11.85
CA MET A 99 13.68 9.76 -12.29
C MET A 99 14.29 9.41 -13.65
N PHE A 100 14.52 8.13 -13.92
CA PHE A 100 15.08 7.67 -15.20
C PHE A 100 14.01 7.30 -16.23
N SER A 101 12.75 7.70 -16.01
CA SER A 101 11.62 7.46 -16.92
C SER A 101 11.05 8.76 -17.52
N PRO A 102 11.71 9.37 -18.53
CA PRO A 102 11.27 10.65 -19.11
C PRO A 102 9.85 10.59 -19.69
N GLY A 103 9.45 9.46 -20.27
CA GLY A 103 8.08 9.27 -20.77
C GLY A 103 7.03 9.30 -19.66
N LYS A 104 7.33 8.69 -18.49
CA LYS A 104 6.43 8.74 -17.32
C LYS A 104 6.36 10.16 -16.77
N GLN A 105 7.49 10.86 -16.68
CA GLN A 105 7.54 12.25 -16.24
C GLN A 105 6.68 13.16 -17.11
N ALA A 106 6.81 13.08 -18.44
CA ALA A 106 5.99 13.85 -19.37
C ALA A 106 4.48 13.58 -19.19
N GLN A 107 4.10 12.31 -18.97
CA GLN A 107 2.70 11.97 -18.67
C GLN A 107 2.23 12.57 -17.34
N LEU A 108 3.06 12.58 -16.29
CA LEU A 108 2.72 13.18 -15.00
C LEU A 108 2.59 14.70 -15.09
N VAL A 109 3.47 15.36 -15.85
CA VAL A 109 3.38 16.81 -16.13
C VAL A 109 2.08 17.13 -16.87
N GLU A 110 1.74 16.38 -17.92
CA GLU A 110 0.49 16.60 -18.64
C GLU A 110 -0.74 16.35 -17.75
N LYS A 111 -0.72 15.30 -16.91
CA LYS A 111 -1.77 15.07 -15.91
C LYS A 111 -1.87 16.22 -14.90
N ALA A 112 -0.74 16.74 -14.40
CA ALA A 112 -0.71 17.88 -13.49
C ALA A 112 -1.30 19.13 -14.16
N ARG A 113 -0.86 19.44 -15.38
CA ARG A 113 -1.33 20.60 -16.15
C ARG A 113 -2.84 20.56 -16.40
N LYS A 114 -3.37 19.41 -16.83
CA LYS A 114 -4.83 19.22 -17.02
C LYS A 114 -5.61 19.43 -15.72
N LYS A 115 -5.12 18.89 -14.60
CA LYS A 115 -5.74 19.06 -13.28
C LYS A 115 -5.69 20.50 -12.80
N GLN A 116 -4.54 21.16 -12.93
CA GLN A 116 -4.37 22.56 -12.59
C GLN A 116 -5.34 23.44 -13.38
N LEU A 117 -5.47 23.23 -14.69
CA LEU A 117 -6.42 23.99 -15.51
C LEU A 117 -7.88 23.77 -15.05
N ARG A 118 -8.27 22.54 -14.73
CA ARG A 118 -9.61 22.24 -14.17
C ARG A 118 -9.82 22.96 -12.84
N TYR A 119 -8.82 22.95 -11.96
CA TYR A 119 -8.87 23.60 -10.66
C TYR A 119 -8.97 25.13 -10.79
N MET A 120 -8.17 25.75 -11.66
CA MET A 120 -8.23 27.20 -11.90
C MET A 120 -9.57 27.64 -12.50
N ASN A 121 -10.11 26.87 -13.46
CA ASN A 121 -11.44 27.11 -14.01
C ASN A 121 -12.54 26.99 -12.93
N PHE A 122 -12.42 26.02 -12.03
CA PHE A 122 -13.33 25.85 -10.90
C PHE A 122 -13.23 27.02 -9.90
N ALA A 123 -12.02 27.40 -9.53
CA ALA A 123 -11.75 28.53 -8.64
C ALA A 123 -12.31 29.85 -9.21
N GLN A 124 -12.11 30.09 -10.50
CA GLN A 124 -12.68 31.26 -11.18
C GLN A 124 -14.21 31.27 -11.13
N LYS A 125 -14.87 30.12 -11.34
CA LYS A 125 -16.34 30.02 -11.24
C LYS A 125 -16.83 30.32 -9.82
N CYS A 126 -16.18 29.76 -8.80
CA CYS A 126 -16.54 30.03 -7.40
C CYS A 126 -16.37 31.52 -7.07
N ALA A 127 -15.25 32.13 -7.50
CA ALA A 127 -14.95 33.53 -7.20
C ALA A 127 -15.86 34.54 -7.93
N LEU A 128 -16.19 34.29 -9.20
CA LEU A 128 -16.95 35.25 -10.01
C LEU A 128 -18.46 35.13 -9.83
N LYS A 129 -18.97 33.93 -9.60
CA LYS A 129 -20.42 33.68 -9.62
C LYS A 129 -21.02 33.39 -8.25
N GLY A 130 -20.19 33.17 -7.22
CA GLY A 130 -20.66 32.61 -5.95
C GLY A 130 -21.39 31.27 -6.11
N GLU A 131 -21.32 30.67 -7.30
CA GLU A 131 -21.95 29.39 -7.61
C GLU A 131 -21.13 28.30 -6.91
N GLU A 132 -21.82 27.38 -6.26
CA GLU A 132 -21.34 26.04 -5.95
C GLU A 132 -21.13 25.33 -7.31
N GLY A 133 -20.05 25.71 -7.99
CA GLY A 133 -19.78 25.26 -9.35
C GLY A 133 -19.74 23.74 -9.42
N SER A 134 -20.10 23.17 -10.57
CA SER A 134 -19.99 21.72 -10.76
C SER A 134 -18.59 21.25 -10.38
N PRO A 135 -18.47 20.20 -9.55
CA PRO A 135 -17.18 19.74 -9.03
C PRO A 135 -16.23 19.44 -10.18
N CYS A 136 -14.97 19.83 -10.00
CA CYS A 136 -13.93 19.52 -10.96
C CYS A 136 -13.42 18.09 -10.84
N ILE A 137 -13.80 17.33 -9.81
CA ILE A 137 -13.58 15.90 -9.69
C ILE A 137 -14.59 15.30 -8.70
N GLU A 138 -15.11 14.14 -9.04
CA GLU A 138 -15.92 13.36 -8.12
C GLU A 138 -15.02 12.49 -7.23
N PRO A 139 -15.31 12.39 -5.93
CA PRO A 139 -14.61 11.45 -5.06
C PRO A 139 -14.86 10.01 -5.53
N LEU A 140 -13.95 9.11 -5.17
CA LEU A 140 -14.17 7.68 -5.39
C LEU A 140 -15.39 7.23 -4.57
N PRO A 141 -16.19 6.23 -5.03
CA PRO A 141 -17.41 5.81 -4.35
C PRO A 141 -17.21 5.43 -2.87
N GLN A 142 -16.04 4.92 -2.52
CA GLN A 142 -15.63 4.55 -1.16
C GLN A 142 -15.18 5.73 -0.30
N ASP A 143 -14.82 6.87 -0.89
CA ASP A 143 -14.39 8.06 -0.14
C ASP A 143 -15.61 8.88 0.27
N LYS A 144 -16.00 8.75 1.54
CA LYS A 144 -17.17 9.44 2.11
C LYS A 144 -16.81 10.75 2.81
N ARG A 145 -15.54 11.15 2.86
CA ARG A 145 -15.09 12.30 3.66
C ARG A 145 -15.71 13.63 3.25
N PHE A 146 -16.09 13.76 1.97
CA PHE A 146 -16.64 15.00 1.41
C PHE A 146 -18.10 14.86 0.99
N SER A 147 -18.85 13.90 1.55
CA SER A 147 -20.25 13.66 1.14
C SER A 147 -21.25 14.64 1.72
N ASN A 148 -20.92 15.33 2.81
CA ASN A 148 -21.80 16.32 3.42
C ASN A 148 -21.97 17.53 2.47
N PRO A 149 -23.20 18.02 2.22
CA PRO A 149 -23.44 19.16 1.32
C PRO A 149 -22.61 20.41 1.65
N ALA A 150 -22.23 20.61 2.91
CA ALA A 150 -21.42 21.76 3.31
C ALA A 150 -20.02 21.79 2.66
N TRP A 151 -19.54 20.65 2.14
CA TRP A 151 -18.31 20.57 1.34
C TRP A 151 -18.45 21.13 -0.07
N SER A 152 -19.67 21.40 -0.56
CA SER A 152 -19.93 22.02 -1.87
C SER A 152 -19.90 23.55 -1.83
N THR A 153 -19.85 24.14 -0.64
CA THR A 153 -19.88 25.58 -0.42
C THR A 153 -18.47 26.18 -0.31
N TYR A 154 -18.28 27.40 -0.82
CA TYR A 154 -17.02 28.14 -0.69
C TYR A 154 -16.74 28.52 0.78
N PRO A 155 -15.50 28.41 1.29
CA PRO A 155 -14.26 28.00 0.60
C PRO A 155 -13.97 26.48 0.66
N PHE A 156 -14.80 25.69 1.36
CA PHE A 156 -14.54 24.27 1.61
C PHE A 156 -14.52 23.42 0.35
N ASN A 157 -15.33 23.79 -0.65
CA ASN A 157 -15.31 23.17 -1.96
C ASN A 157 -13.97 23.29 -2.67
N MET A 158 -13.24 24.40 -2.52
CA MET A 158 -11.91 24.54 -3.09
C MET A 158 -10.91 23.60 -2.40
N LEU A 159 -10.99 23.49 -1.06
CA LEU A 159 -10.13 22.60 -0.29
C LEU A 159 -10.35 21.14 -0.65
N SER A 160 -11.61 20.67 -0.68
CA SER A 160 -11.94 19.29 -1.01
C SER A 160 -11.56 18.94 -2.45
N GLN A 161 -11.87 19.81 -3.41
CA GLN A 161 -11.58 19.59 -4.82
C GLN A 161 -10.07 19.60 -5.13
N GLY A 162 -9.31 20.53 -4.52
CA GLY A 162 -7.85 20.57 -4.64
C GLY A 162 -7.20 19.31 -4.06
N PHE A 163 -7.69 18.85 -2.91
CA PHE A 163 -7.24 17.61 -2.29
C PHE A 163 -7.51 16.38 -3.17
N LEU A 164 -8.74 16.21 -3.68
CA LEU A 164 -9.11 15.08 -4.55
C LEU A 164 -8.28 15.04 -5.86
N LEU A 165 -8.02 16.20 -6.48
CA LEU A 165 -7.14 16.27 -7.65
C LEU A 165 -5.70 15.86 -7.31
N THR A 166 -5.21 16.27 -6.14
CA THR A 166 -3.87 15.93 -5.64
C THR A 166 -3.75 14.43 -5.39
N GLN A 167 -4.74 13.81 -4.75
CA GLN A 167 -4.79 12.36 -4.55
C GLN A 167 -4.77 11.60 -5.88
N GLN A 168 -5.59 12.00 -6.85
CA GLN A 168 -5.61 11.35 -8.16
C GLN A 168 -4.28 11.51 -8.91
N TRP A 169 -3.57 12.63 -8.71
CA TRP A 169 -2.25 12.81 -9.31
C TRP A 169 -1.20 11.91 -8.66
N TRP A 170 -1.18 11.83 -7.33
CA TRP A 170 -0.26 10.97 -6.59
C TRP A 170 -0.48 9.48 -6.87
N HIS A 171 -1.73 9.04 -7.02
CA HIS A 171 -2.01 7.69 -7.47
C HIS A 171 -1.37 7.43 -8.85
N ALA A 172 -1.45 8.37 -9.79
CA ALA A 172 -0.78 8.22 -11.09
C ALA A 172 0.76 8.25 -11.01
N ALA A 173 1.32 8.99 -10.05
CA ALA A 173 2.76 9.09 -9.81
C ALA A 173 3.34 7.83 -9.17
N THR A 174 2.54 7.13 -8.37
CA THR A 174 2.96 5.94 -7.62
C THR A 174 2.65 4.63 -8.31
N THR A 175 1.75 4.61 -9.31
CA THR A 175 1.35 3.39 -10.04
C THR A 175 1.84 3.36 -11.48
N GLY A 176 2.11 2.16 -12.00
CA GLY A 176 2.54 1.94 -13.38
C GLY A 176 3.85 2.66 -13.70
N VAL A 177 4.83 2.57 -12.81
CA VAL A 177 6.19 3.08 -13.06
C VAL A 177 7.05 1.90 -13.55
N LYS A 178 7.55 1.98 -14.78
CA LYS A 178 8.27 0.87 -15.40
C LYS A 178 9.56 0.54 -14.64
N GLY A 179 9.73 -0.72 -14.28
CA GLY A 179 10.91 -1.24 -13.59
C GLY A 179 10.73 -1.41 -12.09
N VAL A 180 9.76 -0.70 -11.50
CA VAL A 180 9.41 -0.86 -10.07
C VAL A 180 8.76 -2.22 -9.86
N THR A 181 9.11 -2.90 -8.77
CA THR A 181 8.49 -4.19 -8.45
C THR A 181 7.03 -3.99 -8.01
N PRO A 182 6.12 -4.96 -8.25
CA PRO A 182 4.73 -4.85 -7.78
C PRO A 182 4.59 -4.69 -6.26
N GLN A 183 5.55 -5.21 -5.49
CA GLN A 183 5.58 -5.05 -4.04
C GLN A 183 5.94 -3.61 -3.64
N HIS A 184 7.01 -3.05 -4.21
CA HIS A 184 7.43 -1.68 -3.93
C HIS A 184 6.40 -0.66 -4.43
N GLU A 185 5.78 -0.91 -5.59
CA GLU A 185 4.69 -0.06 -6.11
C GLU A 185 3.55 0.04 -5.10
N ARG A 186 3.05 -1.11 -4.60
CA ARG A 186 1.99 -1.14 -3.58
C ARG A 186 2.39 -0.46 -2.28
N ALA A 187 3.64 -0.64 -1.84
CA ALA A 187 4.15 -0.02 -0.61
C ALA A 187 4.19 1.52 -0.74
N VAL A 188 4.71 2.04 -1.85
CA VAL A 188 4.80 3.49 -2.11
C VAL A 188 3.42 4.10 -2.36
N GLU A 189 2.55 3.42 -3.10
CA GLU A 189 1.16 3.85 -3.29
C GLU A 189 0.41 3.92 -1.94
N PHE A 190 0.56 2.90 -1.09
CA PHE A 190 -0.02 2.90 0.25
C PHE A 190 0.53 4.05 1.10
N ALA A 191 1.85 4.21 1.16
CA ALA A 191 2.49 5.26 1.95
C ALA A 191 2.09 6.67 1.47
N ALA A 192 2.02 6.89 0.16
CA ALA A 192 1.54 8.14 -0.40
C ALA A 192 0.09 8.43 -0.01
N ARG A 193 -0.79 7.42 -0.04
CA ARG A 193 -2.18 7.56 0.45
C ARG A 193 -2.22 7.91 1.94
N GLN A 194 -1.44 7.23 2.79
CA GLN A 194 -1.39 7.54 4.22
C GLN A 194 -0.91 8.99 4.47
N MET A 195 0.14 9.42 3.76
CA MET A 195 0.63 10.79 3.86
C MET A 195 -0.43 11.81 3.42
N LEU A 196 -1.10 11.57 2.30
CA LEU A 196 -2.20 12.43 1.84
C LEU A 196 -3.36 12.45 2.84
N ASP A 197 -3.70 11.29 3.41
CA ASP A 197 -4.77 11.19 4.38
C ASP A 197 -4.48 12.04 5.62
N VAL A 198 -3.23 12.15 6.07
CA VAL A 198 -2.81 13.08 7.15
C VAL A 198 -3.15 14.54 6.80
N PHE A 199 -2.85 14.97 5.57
CA PHE A 199 -3.09 16.33 5.11
C PHE A 199 -4.53 16.58 4.62
N SER A 200 -5.45 15.64 4.83
CA SER A 200 -6.85 15.82 4.43
C SER A 200 -7.47 17.01 5.15
N PRO A 201 -8.19 17.92 4.46
CA PRO A 201 -8.87 19.03 5.11
C PRO A 201 -9.97 18.58 6.09
N SER A 202 -10.44 17.33 5.95
CA SER A 202 -11.42 16.74 6.88
C SER A 202 -10.85 16.51 8.29
N ASN A 203 -9.52 16.44 8.46
CA ASN A 203 -8.87 16.15 9.73
C ASN A 203 -8.76 17.36 10.67
N TYR A 204 -8.94 18.58 10.16
CA TYR A 204 -8.69 19.78 10.94
C TYR A 204 -9.97 20.57 11.16
N ILE A 205 -10.18 21.02 12.40
CA ILE A 205 -11.38 21.77 12.81
C ILE A 205 -11.63 22.99 11.92
N LEU A 206 -10.57 23.76 11.63
CA LEU A 206 -10.68 25.03 10.89
C LEU A 206 -11.02 24.84 9.40
N THR A 207 -10.79 23.65 8.85
CA THR A 207 -11.04 23.34 7.44
C THR A 207 -12.19 22.37 7.23
N ASN A 208 -12.85 21.94 8.31
CA ASN A 208 -13.95 20.98 8.27
C ASN A 208 -15.29 21.71 8.53
N PRO A 209 -16.13 21.89 7.50
CA PRO A 209 -17.40 22.61 7.63
C PRO A 209 -18.39 21.90 8.55
N GLU A 210 -18.33 20.58 8.68
CA GLU A 210 -19.23 19.81 9.52
C GLU A 210 -18.96 20.10 11.01
N ILE A 211 -17.68 20.12 11.39
CA ILE A 211 -17.26 20.46 12.74
C ILE A 211 -17.58 21.93 13.04
N LEU A 212 -17.30 22.84 12.10
CA LEU A 212 -17.59 24.27 12.29
C LEU A 212 -19.10 24.50 12.47
N ASN A 213 -19.94 23.90 11.62
CA ASN A 213 -21.38 24.00 11.72
C ASN A 213 -21.91 23.41 13.03
N ALA A 214 -21.44 22.23 13.43
CA ALA A 214 -21.81 21.64 14.72
C ALA A 214 -21.38 22.50 15.91
N THR A 215 -20.19 23.11 15.83
CA THR A 215 -19.65 24.01 16.86
C THR A 215 -20.54 25.24 17.02
N LEU A 216 -20.95 25.85 15.91
CA LEU A 216 -21.87 26.98 15.93
C LEU A 216 -23.25 26.58 16.48
N GLN A 217 -23.83 25.49 15.97
CA GLN A 217 -25.16 25.03 16.37
C GLN A 217 -25.24 24.63 17.84
N GLN A 218 -24.15 24.10 18.41
CA GLN A 218 -24.12 23.57 19.77
C GLN A 218 -23.37 24.46 20.75
N GLY A 219 -23.00 25.68 20.36
CA GLY A 219 -22.22 26.60 21.21
C GLY A 219 -20.90 26.00 21.71
N GLY A 220 -20.25 25.14 20.91
CA GLY A 220 -18.99 24.47 21.26
C GLY A 220 -19.11 23.19 22.08
N ALA A 221 -20.32 22.74 22.45
CA ALA A 221 -20.50 21.53 23.25
C ALA A 221 -19.97 20.25 22.57
N ASN A 222 -19.94 20.19 21.23
CA ASN A 222 -19.31 19.10 20.47
C ASN A 222 -17.81 18.97 20.77
N LEU A 223 -17.09 20.08 20.90
CA LEU A 223 -15.65 20.09 21.18
C LEU A 223 -15.36 19.65 22.62
N VAL A 224 -16.20 20.07 23.57
CA VAL A 224 -16.11 19.64 24.97
C VAL A 224 -16.26 18.12 25.07
N ARG A 225 -17.29 17.55 24.41
CA ARG A 225 -17.47 16.09 24.37
C ARG A 225 -16.30 15.38 23.67
N GLY A 226 -15.80 15.94 22.57
CA GLY A 226 -14.62 15.41 21.89
C GLY A 226 -13.37 15.37 22.78
N PHE A 227 -13.14 16.41 23.58
CA PHE A 227 -12.03 16.46 24.54
C PHE A 227 -12.19 15.45 25.68
N GLN A 228 -13.41 15.26 26.19
CA GLN A 228 -13.70 14.24 27.20
C GLN A 228 -13.39 12.83 26.67
N ASN A 229 -13.83 12.53 25.44
CA ASN A 229 -13.50 11.25 24.79
C ASN A 229 -11.99 11.08 24.62
N PHE A 230 -11.29 12.11 24.15
CA PHE A 230 -9.83 12.08 24.01
C PHE A 230 -9.11 11.84 25.34
N ALA A 231 -9.55 12.49 26.43
CA ALA A 231 -8.98 12.29 27.75
C ALA A 231 -9.21 10.85 28.26
N GLU A 232 -10.40 10.28 28.02
CA GLU A 232 -10.69 8.87 28.34
C GLU A 232 -9.81 7.92 27.50
N ASP A 233 -9.66 8.16 26.21
CA ASP A 233 -8.83 7.32 25.33
C ASP A 233 -7.35 7.35 25.76
N MET A 234 -6.84 8.50 26.22
CA MET A 234 -5.49 8.60 26.79
C MET A 234 -5.35 7.83 28.11
N GLU A 235 -6.33 7.92 29.01
CA GLU A 235 -6.34 7.17 30.28
C GLU A 235 -6.36 5.66 30.03
N ARG A 236 -7.21 5.21 29.11
CA ARG A 236 -7.29 3.80 28.71
C ARG A 236 -6.00 3.31 28.08
N SER A 237 -5.42 4.10 27.17
CA SER A 237 -4.14 3.76 26.54
C SER A 237 -3.00 3.65 27.55
N ALA A 238 -2.92 4.58 28.52
CA ALA A 238 -1.90 4.56 29.56
C ALA A 238 -2.07 3.40 30.56
N SER A 239 -3.31 2.96 30.78
CA SER A 239 -3.64 1.84 31.67
C SER A 239 -3.69 0.48 30.96
N GLY A 240 -3.42 0.43 29.65
CA GLY A 240 -3.47 -0.80 28.85
C GLY A 240 -4.88 -1.37 28.66
N ARG A 241 -5.91 -0.55 28.88
CA ARG A 241 -7.31 -0.93 28.66
C ARG A 241 -7.67 -0.80 27.18
N PRO A 242 -8.53 -1.68 26.65
CA PRO A 242 -9.01 -1.55 25.28
C PRO A 242 -9.85 -0.25 25.13
N PRO A 243 -9.95 0.29 23.89
CA PRO A 243 -10.83 1.41 23.58
C PRO A 243 -12.27 1.13 24.00
N VAL A 244 -13.04 2.20 24.25
CA VAL A 244 -14.46 2.10 24.61
C VAL A 244 -15.23 1.31 23.56
N GLY A 245 -15.98 0.29 23.98
CA GLY A 245 -16.78 -0.57 23.10
C GLY A 245 -16.02 -1.78 22.54
N ALA A 246 -14.71 -1.86 22.75
CA ALA A 246 -13.89 -3.00 22.35
C ALA A 246 -13.66 -4.02 23.50
N GLU A 247 -14.23 -3.78 24.68
CA GLU A 247 -14.03 -4.66 25.86
C GLU A 247 -14.56 -6.08 25.63
N ALA A 248 -15.58 -6.24 24.79
CA ALA A 248 -16.19 -7.52 24.44
C ALA A 248 -15.75 -8.05 23.06
N PHE A 249 -14.85 -7.36 22.36
CA PHE A 249 -14.41 -7.76 21.03
C PHE A 249 -13.31 -8.83 21.13
N THR A 250 -13.67 -10.08 20.84
CA THR A 250 -12.71 -11.15 20.57
C THR A 250 -12.44 -11.22 19.06
N PRO A 251 -11.21 -10.94 18.59
CA PRO A 251 -10.82 -11.19 17.21
C PRO A 251 -10.93 -12.70 16.92
N GLY A 252 -11.64 -13.07 15.85
CA GLY A 252 -11.75 -14.44 15.35
C GLY A 252 -10.65 -14.81 14.37
#